data_AF-A0A417YPN8-F1
#
_entry.id   AF-A0A417YPN8-F1
#
_cell.length_a   1.000
_cell.length_b   1.000
_cell.length_c   1.000
_cell.angle_alpha   90.00
_cell.angle_beta   90.00
_cell.angle_gamma   90.00
#
_symmetry.space_group_name_H-M   'P 1'
#
loop_
_entity.id
_entity.type
_entity.pdbx_description
1 polymer ?
#
loop_
_entity_poly.entity_id
_entity_poly.type
_entity_poly.pdbx_seq_one_letter_code
_entity_poly.pdbx_strand_id
1 'polypeptide(L)'
;MIKAMNFIESFFIKRIYFPGEDSNTITELISVTKEVVHNVNGVKVVTPEILSSCICDINAEDLKEKGLDPLEVPDNKKFISREQAMKLTDLVEDQDSFHKAATDLF
;
A
#
# COMPACT_ATOMS: atom_id res chain seq x y z
N MET A 1 34.33 -10.48 -15.05
CA MET A 1 33.18 -11.42 -15.13
C MET A 1 32.05 -10.79 -14.33
N ILE A 2 31.11 -10.10 -14.98
CA ILE A 2 30.01 -9.40 -14.30
C ILE A 2 28.94 -10.46 -14.01
N LYS A 3 28.74 -10.82 -12.74
CA LYS A 3 27.60 -11.65 -12.32
C LYS A 3 26.33 -10.88 -12.69
N ALA A 4 25.48 -11.48 -13.52
CA ALA A 4 24.15 -10.96 -13.77
C ALA A 4 23.42 -10.81 -12.43
N MET A 5 23.12 -9.58 -12.04
CA MET A 5 22.26 -9.30 -10.90
C MET A 5 20.83 -9.59 -11.34
N ASN A 6 20.26 -10.69 -10.84
CA ASN A 6 18.83 -10.93 -10.96
C ASN A 6 18.13 -10.00 -9.96
N PHE A 7 17.34 -9.07 -10.46
CA PHE A 7 16.44 -8.23 -9.66
C PHE A 7 15.00 -8.68 -9.89
N ILE A 8 14.23 -8.75 -8.82
CA ILE A 8 12.78 -8.94 -8.89
C ILE A 8 12.15 -7.62 -8.44
N GLU A 9 11.30 -7.05 -9.29
CA GLU A 9 10.53 -5.85 -9.01
C GLU A 9 9.08 -6.27 -8.75
N SER A 10 8.50 -5.82 -7.65
CA SER A 10 7.09 -6.02 -7.32
C SER A 10 6.44 -4.71 -6.89
N PHE A 11 5.13 -4.61 -7.07
CA PHE A 11 4.33 -3.45 -6.69
C PHE A 11 3.16 -3.92 -5.84
N PHE A 12 2.85 -3.18 -4.78
CA PHE A 12 1.71 -3.51 -3.93
C PHE A 12 1.06 -2.27 -3.33
N ILE A 13 -0.23 -2.39 -3.04
CA ILE A 13 -0.96 -1.48 -2.15
C ILE A 13 -0.84 -2.02 -0.74
N LYS A 14 -0.50 -1.17 0.22
CA LYS A 14 -0.55 -1.48 1.65
C LYS A 14 -1.50 -0.51 2.34
N ARG A 15 -2.44 -1.06 3.12
CA ARG A 15 -3.39 -0.32 3.95
C ARG A 15 -3.03 -0.50 5.42
N ILE A 16 -2.96 0.59 6.16
CA ILE A 16 -2.69 0.61 7.60
C ILE A 16 -3.77 1.46 8.25
N TYR A 17 -4.33 0.98 9.36
CA TYR A 17 -5.36 1.69 10.10
C TYR A 17 -4.85 2.08 11.48
N PHE A 18 -5.21 3.28 11.92
CA PHE A 18 -4.90 3.82 13.23
C PHE A 18 -6.18 4.26 13.93
N PRO A 19 -6.24 4.21 15.27
CA PRO A 19 -7.30 4.88 16.01
C PRO A 19 -7.34 6.37 15.65
N GLY A 20 -8.52 6.88 15.28
CA GLY A 20 -8.73 8.30 15.00
C GLY A 20 -8.88 9.14 16.26
N GLU A 21 -9.29 10.40 16.09
CA GLU A 21 -9.45 11.36 17.20
C GLU A 21 -10.58 10.98 18.18
N ASP A 22 -11.62 10.29 17.69
CA ASP A 22 -12.76 9.84 18.48
C ASP A 22 -13.07 8.34 18.29
N SER A 23 -14.03 7.83 19.08
CA SER A 23 -14.38 6.41 19.08
C SER A 23 -15.02 5.91 17.78
N ASN A 24 -15.45 6.82 16.89
CA ASN A 24 -16.14 6.46 15.65
C ASN A 24 -15.28 6.74 14.39
N THR A 25 -14.06 7.21 14.57
CA THR A 25 -13.16 7.59 13.48
C THR A 25 -11.94 6.67 13.45
N ILE A 26 -11.57 6.23 12.26
CA ILE A 26 -10.35 5.47 11.99
C ILE A 26 -9.57 6.22 10.94
N THR A 27 -8.29 6.46 11.19
CA THR A 27 -7.40 7.02 10.19
C THR A 27 -6.82 5.90 9.36
N GLU A 28 -7.00 5.97 8.05
CA GLU A 28 -6.46 5.04 7.08
C GLU A 28 -5.28 5.67 6.33
N LEU A 29 -4.16 4.94 6.28
CA LEU A 29 -3.03 5.22 5.40
C LEU A 29 -3.00 4.16 4.30
N ILE A 30 -3.16 4.60 3.05
CA ILE A 30 -2.97 3.76 1.86
C ILE A 30 -1.67 4.18 1.19
N SER A 31 -0.81 3.21 0.86
CA SER A 31 0.45 3.45 0.17
C SER A 31 0.62 2.49 -1.01
N VAL A 32 1.09 3.02 -2.14
CA VAL A 32 1.57 2.23 -3.27
C VAL A 32 3.08 2.13 -3.16
N THR A 33 3.58 0.91 -3.02
CA THR A 33 5.00 0.64 -2.81
C THR A 33 5.56 -0.17 -3.96
N LYS A 34 6.71 0.24 -4.46
CA LYS A 34 7.61 -0.56 -5.29
C LYS A 34 8.61 -1.25 -4.37
N GLU A 35 8.81 -2.55 -4.55
CA GLU A 35 9.82 -3.31 -3.84
C GLU A 35 10.77 -3.94 -4.84
N VAL A 36 12.07 -3.64 -4.68
CA VAL A 36 13.12 -4.28 -5.46
C VAL A 36 13.90 -5.23 -4.58
N VAL A 37 13.97 -6.48 -5.02
CA VAL A 37 14.66 -7.56 -4.34
C VAL A 37 15.93 -7.92 -5.12
N HIS A 38 17.06 -7.89 -4.43
CA HIS A 38 18.37 -8.26 -4.96
C HIS A 38 19.03 -9.34 -4.11
N ASN A 39 19.78 -10.25 -4.74
CA ASN A 39 20.65 -11.17 -4.02
C ASN A 39 22.10 -10.71 -4.11
N VAL A 40 22.67 -10.28 -2.98
CA VAL A 40 24.07 -9.83 -2.87
C VAL A 40 24.81 -10.82 -1.98
N ASN A 41 25.74 -11.58 -2.56
CA ASN A 41 26.53 -12.60 -1.83
C ASN A 41 25.69 -13.61 -1.03
N GLY A 42 24.52 -13.98 -1.54
CA GLY A 42 23.58 -14.90 -0.87
C GLY A 42 22.66 -14.22 0.16
N VAL A 43 22.79 -12.91 0.38
CA VAL A 43 21.88 -12.11 1.21
C VAL A 43 20.80 -11.49 0.33
N LYS A 44 19.54 -11.73 0.68
CA LYS A 44 18.37 -11.09 0.06
C LYS A 44 18.23 -9.67 0.61
N VAL A 45 18.55 -8.67 -0.19
CA VAL A 45 18.36 -7.25 0.10
C VAL A 45 17.04 -6.81 -0.51
N VAL A 46 16.17 -6.23 0.31
CA VAL A 46 14.84 -5.74 -0.09
C VAL A 46 14.80 -4.23 0.08
N THR A 47 14.53 -3.51 -0.99
CA THR A 47 14.46 -2.04 -0.99
C THR A 47 13.05 -1.58 -1.35
N PRO A 48 12.25 -1.15 -0.36
CA PRO A 48 10.93 -0.57 -0.61
C PRO A 48 11.05 0.92 -0.95
N GLU A 49 10.20 1.38 -1.87
CA GLU A 49 10.03 2.77 -2.29
C GLU A 49 8.53 3.08 -2.33
N ILE A 50 8.08 4.04 -1.52
CA ILE A 50 6.68 4.51 -1.58
C ILE A 50 6.58 5.45 -2.78
N LEU A 51 5.80 5.05 -3.78
CA LEU A 51 5.57 5.83 -4.99
C LEU A 51 4.53 6.93 -4.74
N SER A 52 3.50 6.59 -3.98
CA SER A 52 2.41 7.50 -3.62
C SER A 52 1.70 7.00 -2.37
N SER A 53 1.05 7.92 -1.66
CA SER A 53 0.27 7.61 -0.47
C SER A 53 -0.84 8.62 -0.25
N CYS A 54 -1.92 8.18 0.40
CA CYS A 54 -2.94 9.06 0.97
C CYS A 54 -3.18 8.70 2.43
N ILE A 55 -3.61 9.70 3.20
CA ILE A 55 -4.10 9.53 4.56
C ILE A 55 -5.46 10.19 4.67
N CYS A 56 -6.45 9.48 5.19
CA CYS A 56 -7.81 9.98 5.33
C CYS A 56 -8.50 9.34 6.52
N ASP A 57 -9.48 10.05 7.07
CA ASP A 57 -10.35 9.52 8.11
C ASP A 57 -11.58 8.85 7.49
N ILE A 58 -11.93 7.69 8.04
CA ILE A 58 -13.10 6.90 7.65
C ILE A 58 -13.93 6.54 8.88
N ASN A 59 -15.23 6.32 8.68
CA ASN A 59 -16.12 5.91 9.76
C ASN A 59 -15.84 4.46 10.17
N ALA A 60 -15.70 4.23 11.48
CA ALA A 60 -15.45 2.90 12.03
C ALA A 60 -16.60 1.91 11.74
N GLU A 61 -17.83 2.39 11.58
CA GLU A 61 -18.98 1.57 11.20
C GLU A 61 -18.84 1.02 9.77
N ASP A 62 -18.32 1.82 8.83
CA ASP A 62 -18.14 1.40 7.43
C ASP A 62 -17.16 0.22 7.28
N LEU A 63 -16.16 0.13 8.17
CA LEU A 63 -15.21 -0.99 8.21
C LEU A 63 -15.84 -2.25 8.80
N LYS A 64 -16.66 -2.11 9.85
CA LYS A 64 -17.38 -3.23 10.47
C LYS A 64 -18.37 -3.86 9.50
N GLU A 65 -19.10 -3.06 8.72
CA GLU A 65 -20.01 -3.57 7.68
C GLU A 65 -19.28 -4.38 6.60
N LYS A 66 -18.02 -4.01 6.31
CA LYS A 66 -17.14 -4.72 5.37
C LYS A 66 -16.42 -5.93 6.01
N GLY A 67 -16.67 -6.22 7.29
CA GLY A 67 -16.02 -7.30 8.03
C GLY A 67 -14.51 -7.09 8.22
N LEU A 68 -14.04 -5.84 8.16
CA LEU A 68 -12.64 -5.50 8.37
C LEU A 68 -12.45 -5.10 9.83
N ASP A 69 -11.65 -5.88 10.58
CA ASP A 69 -11.15 -5.47 11.88
C ASP A 69 -9.76 -4.81 11.70
N PRO A 70 -9.64 -3.48 11.94
CA PRO A 70 -8.38 -2.73 11.86
C PRO A 70 -7.25 -3.32 12.70
N LEU A 71 -7.59 -4.01 13.80
CA LEU A 71 -6.64 -4.55 14.77
C LEU A 71 -6.19 -5.98 14.43
N GLU A 72 -6.88 -6.68 13.53
CA GLU A 72 -6.57 -8.08 13.20
C GLU A 72 -5.69 -8.26 11.95
N VAL A 73 -5.46 -7.21 11.14
CA VAL A 73 -4.71 -7.34 9.86
C VAL A 73 -3.54 -6.34 9.74
N PRO A 74 -2.46 -6.49 10.52
CA PRO A 74 -1.37 -5.50 10.61
C PRO A 74 -0.47 -5.37 9.36
N ASP A 75 -0.58 -6.26 8.36
CA ASP A 75 0.22 -6.17 7.12
C ASP A 75 -0.60 -6.55 5.88
N ASN A 76 -1.76 -5.89 5.71
CA ASN A 76 -2.60 -6.15 4.54
C ASN A 76 -1.97 -5.54 3.28
N LYS A 77 -1.33 -6.40 2.48
CA LYS A 77 -0.69 -6.07 1.21
C LYS A 77 -1.40 -6.76 0.07
N LYS A 78 -1.71 -6.01 -0.99
CA LYS A 78 -2.20 -6.56 -2.24
C LYS A 78 -1.25 -6.23 -3.37
N PHE A 79 -0.69 -7.26 -4.00
CA PHE A 79 0.16 -7.08 -5.17
C PHE A 79 -0.65 -6.61 -6.37
N ILE A 80 -0.09 -5.65 -7.10
CA ILE A 80 -0.70 -5.04 -8.28
C ILE A 80 0.30 -5.04 -9.44
N SER A 81 -0.20 -4.83 -10.66
CA SER A 81 0.67 -4.66 -11.81
C SER A 81 1.39 -3.31 -11.75
N ARG A 82 2.51 -3.21 -12.47
CA ARG A 82 3.22 -1.94 -12.67
C ARG A 82 2.31 -0.86 -13.26
N GLU A 83 1.45 -1.22 -14.21
CA GLU A 83 0.52 -0.28 -14.84
C GLU A 83 -0.49 0.27 -13.82
N GLN A 84 -1.03 -0.59 -12.95
CA GLN A 84 -1.92 -0.16 -11.86
C GLN A 84 -1.19 0.76 -10.87
N ALA A 85 0.06 0.44 -10.53
CA ALA A 85 0.86 1.28 -9.63
C ALA A 85 1.13 2.67 -10.21
N MET A 86 1.47 2.76 -11.50
CA MET A 86 1.67 4.04 -12.18
C MET A 86 0.39 4.85 -12.25
N LYS A 87 -0.75 4.22 -12.62
CA LYS A 87 -2.06 4.89 -12.64
C LYS A 87 -2.43 5.49 -11.27
N LEU A 88 -2.19 4.76 -10.18
CA LEU A 88 -2.40 5.30 -8.84
C LEU A 88 -1.42 6.43 -8.51
N THR A 89 -0.16 6.32 -8.93
CA THR A 89 0.84 7.38 -8.71
C THR A 89 0.44 8.69 -9.40
N ASP A 90 -0.13 8.61 -10.60
CA ASP A 90 -0.61 9.78 -11.35
C ASP A 90 -1.81 10.48 -10.69
N LEU A 91 -2.51 9.81 -9.76
CA LEU A 91 -3.65 10.35 -9.02
C LEU A 91 -3.23 11.01 -7.70
N VAL A 92 -1.94 11.03 -7.33
CA VAL A 92 -1.52 11.47 -5.98
C VAL A 92 -1.89 12.92 -5.65
N GLU A 93 -2.06 13.79 -6.64
CA GLU A 93 -2.50 15.17 -6.40
C GLU A 93 -4.00 15.27 -6.04
N ASP A 94 -4.81 14.30 -6.48
CA ASP A 94 -6.24 14.16 -6.15
C ASP A 94 -6.42 13.00 -5.17
N GLN A 95 -6.30 13.33 -3.88
CA GLN A 95 -6.32 12.37 -2.78
C GLN A 95 -7.63 11.56 -2.71
N ASP A 96 -8.76 12.15 -3.07
CA ASP A 96 -10.06 11.46 -3.07
C ASP A 96 -10.14 10.43 -4.21
N SER A 97 -9.72 10.83 -5.41
CA SER A 97 -9.65 9.92 -6.56
C SER A 97 -8.62 8.80 -6.34
N PHE A 98 -7.48 9.12 -5.72
CA PHE A 98 -6.48 8.14 -5.32
C PHE A 98 -7.06 7.12 -4.32
N HIS A 99 -7.67 7.60 -3.24
CA HIS A 99 -8.21 6.76 -2.17
C HIS A 99 -9.25 5.78 -2.71
N LYS A 100 -10.18 6.29 -3.53
CA LYS A 100 -11.21 5.48 -4.18
C LYS A 100 -10.60 4.43 -5.10
N ALA A 101 -9.71 4.83 -6.01
CA ALA A 101 -9.09 3.90 -6.96
C ALA A 101 -8.24 2.82 -6.26
N ALA A 102 -7.52 3.19 -5.20
CA ALA A 102 -6.74 2.24 -4.42
C ALA A 102 -7.65 1.27 -3.64
N THR A 103 -8.75 1.75 -3.09
CA THR A 103 -9.76 0.92 -2.41
C THR A 103 -10.44 -0.06 -3.37
N ASP A 104 -10.82 0.37 -4.57
CA ASP A 104 -11.45 -0.49 -5.59
C ASP A 104 -10.50 -1.61 -6.07
N LEU A 105 -9.19 -1.32 -6.07
CA LEU A 105 -8.17 -2.29 -6.41
C LEU A 105 -7.82 -3.23 -5.26
N PHE A 106 -8.26 -2.98 -4.02
CA PHE A 106 -7.89 -3.73 -2.82
C PHE A 106 -8.91 -4.80 -2.44
#